data_AF-A0A2B7YI05-F1
#
_entry.id   AF-A0A2B7YI05-F1
#
_cell.length_a   1.000
_cell.length_b   1.000
_cell.length_c   1.000
_cell.angle_alpha   90.00
_cell.angle_beta   90.00
_cell.angle_gamma   90.00
#
_symmetry.space_group_name_H-M   'P 1'
#
loop_
_entity.id
_entity.type
_entity.pdbx_description
1 polymer ?
#
loop_
_entity_poly.entity_id
_entity_poly.type
_entity_poly.pdbx_seq_one_letter_code
_entity_poly.pdbx_strand_id
1 'polypeptide(L)'
;MILSVKLFDHVYNFSSLKEVMAKANERKSGDTLAGIAASSSKERVAAKVVLSKITLKDLKENPAVPYEEDEVTRIIIDDLNLQIYDEIKDWTVSELREWLLSEEATPEKINWIRRGLTSEMIAAVTKLMSNMDLIVAAKKIEVRAHCNTTIGGYDTLAVRLQPNHTTDDPDGIMISTLEGLTYGMGDAVIGLNPVDDSVDSVMAVMERLHKVKTDYDIPTQTCVLAHVTTQMEAIKRGAKVDLIFQSIAGSEKGNEAFGINGKMIEEARQLGLTRGTAAGPNVMYFETGQGSELSSDAHNGADQVTMEARCYGFAKRFQPFLVNTVVGFIGPEYLYDSKQVIRAGLEDHFMGKLHGLPMGVDVCYTNHMKADQSDVEVLATLLTAAGCNYFMGIPAGDDIMLNYQTTGFHDNQSLRELFGKHPIKEFKEWLVKYGFMTEDGKLTEKAGDPSVFLK
;
A
#
# COMPACT_ATOMS: atom_id res chain seq x y z
N MET A 1 19.84 24.57 6.33
CA MET A 1 20.20 23.30 7.02
C MET A 1 21.64 23.24 7.57
N ILE A 2 21.84 22.53 8.68
CA ILE A 2 23.15 22.08 9.20
C ILE A 2 23.23 20.56 9.00
N LEU A 3 24.22 20.06 8.26
CA LEU A 3 24.37 18.63 7.93
C LEU A 3 25.46 17.92 8.74
N SER A 4 25.65 18.34 9.99
CA SER A 4 26.62 17.75 10.89
C SER A 4 26.15 17.74 12.33
N VAL A 5 26.69 16.81 13.11
CA VAL A 5 26.42 16.72 14.54
C VAL A 5 27.63 16.15 15.28
N LYS A 6 27.94 16.71 16.45
CA LYS A 6 28.89 16.11 17.39
C LYS A 6 28.11 15.21 18.35
N LEU A 7 28.40 13.91 18.34
CA LEU A 7 27.90 12.95 19.33
C LEU A 7 29.09 12.38 20.10
N PHE A 8 29.09 12.57 21.42
CA PHE A 8 30.25 12.30 22.29
C PHE A 8 31.50 13.02 21.76
N ASP A 9 32.60 12.31 21.53
CA ASP A 9 33.86 12.86 21.04
C ASP A 9 34.04 12.80 19.51
N HIS A 10 32.99 12.45 18.76
CA HIS A 10 33.05 12.33 17.31
C HIS A 10 32.12 13.31 16.59
N VAL A 11 32.61 13.92 15.51
CA VAL A 11 31.83 14.79 14.62
C VAL A 11 31.44 13.99 13.38
N TYR A 12 30.15 13.81 13.19
CA TYR A 12 29.58 13.20 11.98
C TYR A 12 29.22 14.33 11.01
N ASN A 13 29.68 14.21 9.76
CA ASN A 13 29.35 15.13 8.68
C ASN A 13 28.70 14.33 7.55
N PHE A 14 27.65 14.89 6.96
CA PHE A 14 26.94 14.32 5.82
C PHE A 14 27.07 15.28 4.64
N SER A 15 27.27 14.73 3.44
CA SER A 15 27.50 15.48 2.20
C SER A 15 26.25 16.12 1.63
N SER A 16 25.08 15.56 1.93
CA SER A 16 23.79 16.01 1.39
C SER A 16 22.62 15.61 2.29
N LEU A 17 21.46 16.26 2.09
CA LEU A 17 20.22 15.85 2.76
C LEU A 17 19.77 14.44 2.34
N LYS A 18 20.02 14.07 1.08
CA LYS A 18 19.78 12.70 0.56
C LYS A 18 20.56 11.65 1.36
N GLU A 19 21.83 11.92 1.66
CA GLU A 19 22.65 11.04 2.50
C GLU A 19 22.11 10.95 3.94
N VAL A 20 21.69 12.08 4.53
CA VAL A 20 21.07 12.09 5.86
C VAL A 20 19.81 11.22 5.88
N MET A 21 18.94 11.37 4.88
CA MET A 21 17.70 10.60 4.73
C MET A 21 17.97 9.10 4.61
N ALA A 22 18.97 8.71 3.81
CA ALA A 22 19.35 7.31 3.67
C ALA A 22 19.95 6.72 4.95
N LYS A 23 20.92 7.40 5.55
CA LYS A 23 21.60 6.92 6.77
C LYS A 23 20.71 6.96 8.02
N ALA A 24 19.62 7.74 8.00
CA ALA A 24 18.64 7.78 9.08
C ALA A 24 17.72 6.55 9.14
N ASN A 25 17.67 5.70 8.09
CA ASN A 25 16.86 4.48 8.10
C ASN A 25 17.32 3.48 9.17
N GLU A 26 16.34 2.72 9.68
CA GLU A 26 16.67 1.42 10.28
C GLU A 26 17.36 0.53 9.24
N ARG A 27 18.20 -0.40 9.69
CA ARG A 27 19.03 -1.19 8.75
C ARG A 27 18.12 -2.02 7.84
N LYS A 28 18.28 -1.85 6.52
CA LYS A 28 17.66 -2.66 5.46
C LYS A 28 18.74 -3.19 4.52
N SER A 29 18.56 -4.40 3.99
CA SER A 29 19.52 -5.00 3.05
C SER A 29 19.60 -4.20 1.76
N GLY A 30 18.48 -3.70 1.21
CA GLY A 30 18.50 -2.92 -0.04
C GLY A 30 19.31 -1.63 0.05
N ASP A 31 19.20 -0.90 1.17
CA ASP A 31 20.00 0.32 1.39
C ASP A 31 21.51 -0.02 1.55
N THR A 32 21.81 -1.22 2.06
CA THR A 32 23.19 -1.72 2.17
C THR A 32 23.73 -2.11 0.79
N LEU A 33 22.90 -2.78 -0.03
CA LEU A 33 23.21 -3.17 -1.40
C LEU A 33 23.46 -1.95 -2.29
N ALA A 34 22.66 -0.89 -2.12
CA ALA A 34 22.84 0.39 -2.79
C ALA A 34 24.05 1.20 -2.28
N GLY A 35 24.72 0.77 -1.20
CA GLY A 35 25.89 1.45 -0.64
C GLY A 35 25.59 2.77 0.08
N ILE A 36 24.33 3.02 0.43
CA ILE A 36 23.86 4.29 1.02
C ILE A 36 23.46 4.17 2.50
N ALA A 37 23.43 2.96 3.05
CA ALA A 37 23.13 2.72 4.46
C ALA A 37 24.20 3.31 5.40
N ALA A 38 23.80 3.59 6.64
CA ALA A 38 24.74 3.95 7.70
C ALA A 38 25.71 2.80 7.99
N SER A 39 27.01 3.11 8.08
CA SER A 39 28.10 2.17 8.37
C SER A 39 28.06 1.62 9.79
N SER A 40 27.38 2.32 10.71
CA SER A 40 27.26 1.91 12.12
C SER A 40 25.98 2.44 12.75
N SER A 41 25.57 1.84 13.87
CA SER A 41 24.45 2.35 14.67
C SER A 41 24.69 3.76 15.20
N LYS A 42 25.94 4.14 15.49
CA LYS A 42 26.27 5.51 15.93
C LYS A 42 26.06 6.53 14.82
N GLU A 43 26.49 6.20 13.60
CA GLU A 43 26.25 7.05 12.43
C GLU A 43 24.76 7.16 12.11
N ARG A 44 23.99 6.06 12.22
CA ARG A 44 22.54 6.08 12.06
C ARG A 44 21.86 7.04 13.05
N VAL A 45 22.26 6.98 14.33
CA VAL A 45 21.75 7.90 15.35
C VAL A 45 22.16 9.34 15.03
N ALA A 46 23.40 9.57 14.60
CA ALA A 46 23.85 10.89 14.15
C ALA A 46 22.99 11.42 12.99
N ALA A 47 22.71 10.59 11.99
CA ALA A 47 21.85 10.95 10.85
C ALA A 47 20.43 11.30 11.32
N LYS A 48 19.84 10.51 12.23
CA LYS A 48 18.52 10.82 12.82
C LYS A 48 18.53 12.14 13.60
N VAL A 49 19.61 12.45 14.35
CA VAL A 49 19.73 13.74 15.09
C VAL A 49 19.91 14.93 14.14
N VAL A 50 20.61 14.75 13.01
CA VAL A 50 20.66 15.79 11.97
C VAL A 50 19.29 15.95 11.35
N LEU A 51 18.66 14.86 10.91
CA LEU A 51 17.34 14.85 10.28
C LEU A 51 16.27 15.50 11.16
N SER A 52 16.30 15.27 12.48
CA SER A 52 15.33 15.84 13.41
C SER A 52 15.35 17.36 13.47
N LYS A 53 16.44 18.01 13.03
CA LYS A 53 16.62 19.47 13.00
C LYS A 53 16.42 20.08 11.61
N ILE A 54 16.25 19.25 10.58
CA ILE A 54 15.96 19.71 9.23
C ILE A 54 14.53 20.27 9.21
N THR A 55 14.33 21.38 8.49
CA THR A 55 12.99 21.96 8.35
C THR A 55 12.22 21.28 7.24
N LEU A 56 10.89 21.34 7.28
CA LEU A 56 10.05 20.85 6.18
C LEU A 56 10.38 21.60 4.88
N LYS A 57 10.70 22.90 4.96
CA LYS A 57 11.19 23.69 3.84
C LYS A 57 12.45 23.11 3.20
N ASP A 58 13.47 22.79 4.00
CA ASP A 58 14.71 22.19 3.49
C ASP A 58 14.41 20.90 2.68
N LEU A 59 13.43 20.09 3.11
CA LEU A 59 13.01 18.86 2.41
C LEU A 59 12.26 19.15 1.10
N LYS A 60 11.34 20.13 1.08
CA LYS A 60 10.64 20.53 -0.16
C LYS A 60 11.62 21.03 -1.23
N GLU A 61 12.61 21.81 -0.81
CA GLU A 61 13.59 22.44 -1.72
C GLU A 61 14.67 21.47 -2.22
N ASN A 62 14.75 20.26 -1.64
CA ASN A 62 15.75 19.25 -1.99
C ASN A 62 15.07 17.87 -2.18
N PRO A 63 14.20 17.71 -3.21
CA PRO A 63 13.53 16.45 -3.47
C PRO A 63 14.53 15.33 -3.83
N ALA A 64 14.11 14.07 -3.65
CA ALA A 64 14.97 12.91 -3.93
C ALA A 64 15.44 12.87 -5.40
N VAL A 65 14.57 13.30 -6.32
CA VAL A 65 14.84 13.47 -7.75
C VAL A 65 14.49 14.92 -8.16
N PRO A 66 15.34 15.63 -8.92
CA PRO A 66 15.08 17.02 -9.30
C PRO A 66 13.75 17.24 -10.01
N TYR A 67 13.11 18.39 -9.79
CA TYR A 67 11.79 18.73 -10.35
C TYR A 67 11.81 18.77 -11.89
N GLU A 68 12.90 19.28 -12.45
CA GLU A 68 13.09 19.42 -13.89
C GLU A 68 13.29 18.08 -14.59
N GLU A 69 13.68 17.03 -13.85
CA GLU A 69 14.07 15.72 -14.39
C GLU A 69 12.99 14.65 -14.18
N ASP A 70 11.98 14.89 -13.33
CA ASP A 70 11.13 13.82 -12.81
C ASP A 70 9.64 14.20 -12.65
N GLU A 71 8.77 13.52 -13.41
CA GLU A 71 7.31 13.70 -13.42
C GLU A 71 6.71 13.44 -12.04
N VAL A 72 7.22 12.44 -11.31
CA VAL A 72 6.73 12.11 -9.96
C VAL A 72 6.99 13.27 -9.00
N THR A 73 8.18 13.87 -9.04
CA THR A 73 8.50 15.08 -8.26
C THR A 73 7.59 16.24 -8.64
N ARG A 74 7.31 16.45 -9.93
CA ARG A 74 6.38 17.50 -10.38
C ARG A 74 4.98 17.27 -9.82
N ILE A 75 4.44 16.07 -9.96
CA ILE A 75 3.12 15.69 -9.41
C ILE A 75 3.06 15.96 -7.90
N ILE A 76 4.07 15.53 -7.13
CA ILE A 76 4.10 15.70 -5.67
C ILE A 76 4.14 17.17 -5.27
N ILE A 77 4.97 17.98 -5.95
CA ILE A 77 5.18 19.39 -5.59
C ILE A 77 4.02 20.26 -6.08
N ASP A 78 3.49 20.00 -7.27
CA ASP A 78 2.44 20.82 -7.89
C ASP A 78 1.06 20.60 -7.22
N ASP A 79 0.83 19.43 -6.62
CA ASP A 79 -0.38 19.13 -5.83
C ASP A 79 -0.33 19.67 -4.39
N LEU A 80 0.80 20.25 -3.96
CA LEU A 80 0.98 20.76 -2.61
C LEU A 80 0.09 21.99 -2.36
N ASN A 81 -0.67 21.97 -1.26
CA ASN A 81 -1.39 23.17 -0.84
C ASN A 81 -0.41 24.15 -0.20
N LEU A 82 -0.02 25.18 -0.96
CA LEU A 82 0.99 26.15 -0.54
C LEU A 82 0.58 26.96 0.69
N GLN A 83 -0.70 27.27 0.88
CA GLN A 83 -1.16 28.01 2.05
C GLN A 83 -0.93 27.21 3.34
N ILE A 84 -1.24 25.91 3.32
CA ILE A 84 -1.06 25.03 4.47
C ILE A 84 0.42 24.72 4.67
N TYR A 85 1.15 24.51 3.58
CA TYR A 85 2.60 24.37 3.64
C TYR A 85 3.25 25.58 4.30
N ASP A 86 2.82 26.81 3.99
CA ASP A 86 3.34 28.03 4.61
C ASP A 86 3.14 28.09 6.14
N GLU A 87 2.11 27.41 6.68
CA GLU A 87 1.87 27.30 8.13
C GLU A 87 2.90 26.40 8.84
N ILE A 88 3.47 25.42 8.13
CA ILE A 88 4.31 24.36 8.71
C ILE A 88 5.74 24.32 8.16
N LYS A 89 6.07 25.09 7.12
CA LYS A 89 7.37 24.99 6.41
C LYS A 89 8.58 25.16 7.32
N ASP A 90 8.45 25.97 8.37
CA ASP A 90 9.52 26.27 9.31
C ASP A 90 9.59 25.25 10.47
N TRP A 91 8.64 24.32 10.55
CA TRP A 91 8.71 23.20 11.49
C TRP A 91 9.90 22.31 11.13
N THR A 92 10.55 21.82 12.16
CA THR A 92 11.51 20.74 12.07
C THR A 92 10.81 19.40 11.92
N VAL A 93 11.51 18.40 11.38
CA VAL A 93 10.99 17.02 11.33
C VAL A 93 10.65 16.49 12.74
N SER A 94 11.42 16.90 13.76
CA SER A 94 11.11 16.56 15.16
C SER A 94 9.78 17.16 15.62
N GLU A 95 9.52 18.43 15.31
CA GLU A 95 8.26 19.09 15.68
C GLU A 95 7.07 18.45 14.97
N LEU A 96 7.22 18.08 13.69
CA LEU A 96 6.18 17.31 12.98
C LEU A 96 5.91 15.96 13.66
N ARG A 97 6.97 15.22 14.06
CA ARG A 97 6.82 13.95 14.78
C ARG A 97 6.06 14.14 16.10
N GLU A 98 6.52 15.07 16.94
CA GLU A 98 5.90 15.32 18.25
C GLU A 98 4.45 15.79 18.10
N TRP A 99 4.17 16.63 17.11
CA TRP A 99 2.81 17.07 16.82
C TRP A 99 1.90 15.90 16.46
N LEU A 100 2.31 15.02 15.51
CA LEU A 100 1.53 13.84 15.11
C LEU A 100 1.22 12.89 16.29
N LEU A 101 2.14 12.78 17.24
CA LEU A 101 1.98 11.93 18.42
C LEU A 101 1.16 12.59 19.53
N SER A 102 1.06 13.92 19.55
CA SER A 102 0.29 14.67 20.54
C SER A 102 -1.23 14.47 20.43
N GLU A 103 -1.94 14.84 21.50
CA GLU A 103 -3.42 14.91 21.51
C GLU A 103 -3.97 16.03 20.62
N GLU A 104 -3.15 17.01 20.24
CA GLU A 104 -3.58 18.10 19.36
C GLU A 104 -3.78 17.66 17.92
N ALA A 105 -3.08 16.60 17.49
CA ALA A 105 -3.21 16.02 16.15
C ALA A 105 -4.46 15.14 16.04
N THR A 106 -5.62 15.78 16.09
CA THR A 106 -6.90 15.11 15.82
C THR A 106 -6.99 14.67 14.35
N PRO A 107 -7.84 13.69 14.00
CA PRO A 107 -7.99 13.22 12.62
C PRO A 107 -8.26 14.37 11.63
N GLU A 108 -9.08 15.35 12.00
CA GLU A 108 -9.42 16.52 11.17
C GLU A 108 -8.20 17.41 10.91
N LYS A 109 -7.40 17.66 11.95
CA LYS A 109 -6.19 18.48 11.83
C LYS A 109 -5.11 17.77 11.03
N ILE A 110 -4.93 16.46 11.19
CA ILE A 110 -3.99 15.69 10.35
C ILE A 110 -4.44 15.74 8.88
N ASN A 111 -5.74 15.54 8.62
CA ASN A 111 -6.32 15.66 7.28
C ASN A 111 -6.10 17.04 6.66
N TRP A 112 -6.11 18.10 7.47
CA TRP A 112 -5.77 19.46 7.03
C TRP A 112 -4.28 19.59 6.69
N ILE A 113 -3.41 19.29 7.66
CA ILE A 113 -1.95 19.51 7.59
C ILE A 113 -1.28 18.67 6.51
N ARG A 114 -1.71 17.42 6.29
CA ARG A 114 -1.11 16.54 5.28
C ARG A 114 -1.16 17.06 3.84
N ARG A 115 -1.99 18.07 3.56
CA ARG A 115 -2.05 18.73 2.24
C ARG A 115 -0.88 19.68 2.01
N GLY A 116 -0.19 20.10 3.07
CA GLY A 116 1.06 20.86 3.00
C GLY A 116 2.32 20.00 3.12
N LEU A 117 2.22 18.66 3.07
CA LEU A 117 3.36 17.74 3.16
C LEU A 117 3.73 17.14 1.80
N THR A 118 5.04 17.11 1.49
CA THR A 118 5.60 16.34 0.39
C THR A 118 5.98 14.93 0.85
N SER A 119 6.22 14.03 -0.10
CA SER A 119 6.64 12.65 0.19
C SER A 119 7.94 12.58 1.00
N GLU A 120 8.92 13.44 0.70
CA GLU A 120 10.18 13.51 1.44
C GLU A 120 9.98 13.95 2.90
N MET A 121 9.01 14.84 3.18
CA MET A 121 8.66 15.21 4.57
C MET A 121 8.04 14.04 5.33
N ILE A 122 7.17 13.28 4.66
CA ILE A 122 6.52 12.09 5.23
C ILE A 122 7.54 10.98 5.48
N ALA A 123 8.47 10.74 4.55
CA ALA A 123 9.58 9.82 4.75
C ALA A 123 10.49 10.28 5.90
N ALA A 124 10.78 11.58 6.00
CA ALA A 124 11.65 12.13 7.04
C ALA A 124 11.09 11.88 8.44
N VAL A 125 9.81 12.15 8.67
CA VAL A 125 9.18 11.95 9.98
C VAL A 125 9.10 10.45 10.32
N THR A 126 8.81 9.61 9.33
CA THR A 126 8.78 8.13 9.46
C THR A 126 10.10 7.57 9.98
N LYS A 127 11.23 8.08 9.47
CA LYS A 127 12.59 7.67 9.86
C LYS A 127 12.90 7.96 11.33
N LEU A 128 12.21 8.92 11.95
CA LEU A 128 12.40 9.28 13.36
C LEU A 128 11.43 8.56 14.31
N MET A 129 10.48 7.80 13.77
CA MET A 129 9.43 7.16 14.55
C MET A 129 9.80 5.74 14.95
N SER A 130 9.56 5.38 16.22
CA SER A 130 9.60 3.99 16.67
C SER A 130 8.49 3.15 16.02
N ASN A 131 8.53 1.82 16.15
CA ASN A 131 7.42 0.99 15.66
C ASN A 131 6.10 1.35 16.35
N MET A 132 6.13 1.67 17.64
CA MET A 132 4.94 2.08 18.38
C MET A 132 4.43 3.44 17.89
N ASP A 133 5.34 4.38 17.63
CA ASP A 133 4.99 5.70 17.09
C ASP A 133 4.26 5.54 15.75
N LEU A 134 4.78 4.70 14.85
CA LEU A 134 4.17 4.43 13.54
C LEU A 134 2.74 3.88 13.68
N ILE A 135 2.54 2.93 14.59
CA ILE A 135 1.23 2.33 14.87
C ILE A 135 0.26 3.37 15.45
N VAL A 136 0.67 4.08 16.50
CA VAL A 136 -0.18 5.05 17.22
C VAL A 136 -0.56 6.22 16.33
N ALA A 137 0.40 6.77 15.57
CA ALA A 137 0.12 7.88 14.67
C ALA A 137 -0.75 7.45 13.50
N ALA A 138 -0.46 6.31 12.85
CA ALA A 138 -1.28 5.81 11.74
C ALA A 138 -2.73 5.53 12.18
N LYS A 139 -2.91 5.02 13.41
CA LYS A 139 -4.24 4.73 13.96
C LYS A 139 -5.12 5.97 14.10
N LYS A 140 -4.56 7.17 14.25
CA LYS A 140 -5.34 8.43 14.28
C LYS A 140 -5.87 8.79 12.89
N ILE A 141 -5.28 8.29 11.82
CA ILE A 141 -5.53 8.76 10.45
C ILE A 141 -6.58 7.87 9.78
N GLU A 142 -7.84 8.34 9.79
CA GLU A 142 -8.91 7.70 9.03
C GLU A 142 -8.85 8.13 7.57
N VAL A 143 -8.82 7.14 6.66
CA VAL A 143 -8.94 7.36 5.22
C VAL A 143 -10.02 6.44 4.69
N ARG A 144 -10.94 7.02 3.92
CA ARG A 144 -12.04 6.33 3.24
C ARG A 144 -11.99 6.60 1.74
N ALA A 145 -12.41 5.61 0.95
CA ALA A 145 -12.59 5.72 -0.49
C ALA A 145 -13.86 4.95 -0.90
N HIS A 146 -14.51 5.37 -1.98
CA HIS A 146 -15.73 4.75 -2.49
C HIS A 146 -15.58 4.31 -3.94
N CYS A 147 -15.82 3.01 -4.18
CA CYS A 147 -15.94 2.41 -5.50
C CYS A 147 -17.39 1.96 -5.70
N ASN A 148 -17.72 0.68 -5.49
CA ASN A 148 -19.11 0.22 -5.30
C ASN A 148 -19.48 0.17 -3.81
N THR A 149 -18.47 -0.02 -2.96
CA THR A 149 -18.59 0.01 -1.51
C THR A 149 -17.60 1.02 -0.92
N THR A 150 -17.74 1.33 0.37
CA THR A 150 -16.84 2.30 1.05
C THR A 150 -15.82 1.57 1.91
N ILE A 151 -14.56 1.59 1.50
CA ILE A 151 -13.46 1.00 2.28
C ILE A 151 -12.94 1.96 3.34
N GLY A 152 -12.38 1.39 4.41
CA GLY A 152 -11.76 2.11 5.51
C GLY A 152 -12.71 2.42 6.64
N GLY A 153 -12.26 3.30 7.53
CA GLY A 153 -12.91 3.55 8.79
C GLY A 153 -12.40 2.68 9.94
N TYR A 154 -12.76 3.06 11.16
CA TYR A 154 -12.15 2.48 12.35
C TYR A 154 -12.62 1.06 12.68
N ASP A 155 -13.79 0.66 12.20
CA ASP A 155 -14.45 -0.61 12.55
C ASP A 155 -14.36 -1.65 11.42
N THR A 156 -13.77 -1.28 10.28
CA THR A 156 -13.68 -2.13 9.10
C THR A 156 -12.26 -2.65 8.92
N LEU A 157 -12.15 -3.95 8.61
CA LEU A 157 -10.96 -4.56 8.06
C LEU A 157 -11.37 -5.33 6.81
N ALA A 158 -11.07 -4.75 5.65
CA ALA A 158 -11.42 -5.35 4.37
C ALA A 158 -10.34 -6.33 3.90
N VAL A 159 -10.67 -7.19 2.94
CA VAL A 159 -9.74 -8.17 2.40
C VAL A 159 -9.89 -8.26 0.89
N ARG A 160 -8.76 -8.23 0.19
CA ARG A 160 -8.66 -8.60 -1.22
C ARG A 160 -8.73 -10.10 -1.34
N LEU A 161 -9.65 -10.62 -2.15
CA LEU A 161 -9.66 -12.05 -2.51
C LEU A 161 -8.85 -12.24 -3.80
N GLN A 162 -7.76 -13.01 -3.72
CA GLN A 162 -6.89 -13.33 -4.85
C GLN A 162 -6.95 -14.81 -5.24
N PRO A 163 -7.80 -15.18 -6.21
CA PRO A 163 -7.93 -16.56 -6.67
C PRO A 163 -6.93 -16.86 -7.81
N ASN A 164 -5.64 -16.67 -7.59
CA ASN A 164 -4.62 -16.96 -8.62
C ASN A 164 -4.58 -18.45 -8.97
N HIS A 165 -4.30 -18.76 -10.24
CA HIS A 165 -4.13 -20.12 -10.73
C HIS A 165 -2.92 -20.20 -11.66
N THR A 166 -2.16 -21.29 -11.63
CA THR A 166 -0.90 -21.47 -12.40
C THR A 166 -1.05 -21.44 -13.92
N THR A 167 -2.28 -21.50 -14.42
CA THR A 167 -2.63 -21.55 -15.84
C THR A 167 -3.86 -20.69 -16.16
N ASP A 168 -4.23 -19.78 -15.25
CA ASP A 168 -5.50 -19.05 -15.29
C ASP A 168 -6.71 -19.97 -15.54
N ASP A 169 -6.73 -21.15 -14.91
CA ASP A 169 -7.80 -22.12 -15.16
C ASP A 169 -9.16 -21.55 -14.73
N PRO A 170 -10.11 -21.43 -15.66
CA PRO A 170 -11.52 -21.14 -15.44
C PRO A 170 -12.15 -21.61 -14.13
N ASP A 171 -12.03 -22.91 -13.85
CA ASP A 171 -12.78 -23.58 -12.79
C ASP A 171 -12.00 -23.49 -11.47
N GLY A 172 -10.67 -23.55 -11.52
CA GLY A 172 -9.79 -23.30 -10.38
C GLY A 172 -9.98 -21.89 -9.80
N ILE A 173 -10.00 -20.86 -10.65
CA ILE A 173 -10.28 -19.48 -10.24
C ILE A 173 -11.66 -19.36 -9.60
N MET A 174 -12.67 -19.98 -10.22
CA MET A 174 -14.05 -19.95 -9.71
C MET A 174 -14.15 -20.59 -8.33
N ILE A 175 -13.61 -21.81 -8.16
CA ILE A 175 -13.68 -22.54 -6.88
C ILE A 175 -12.98 -21.75 -5.77
N SER A 176 -11.78 -21.21 -6.03
CA SER A 176 -11.05 -20.39 -5.06
C SER A 176 -11.79 -19.10 -4.72
N THR A 177 -12.45 -18.48 -5.71
CA THR A 177 -13.29 -17.30 -5.49
C THR A 177 -14.48 -17.64 -4.58
N LEU A 178 -15.21 -18.71 -4.88
CA LEU A 178 -16.38 -19.12 -4.11
C LEU A 178 -15.98 -19.51 -2.68
N GLU A 179 -14.87 -20.23 -2.51
CA GLU A 179 -14.34 -20.57 -1.18
C GLU A 179 -14.03 -19.31 -0.37
N GLY A 180 -13.25 -18.38 -0.93
CA GLY A 180 -12.89 -17.13 -0.24
C GLY A 180 -14.10 -16.29 0.16
N LEU A 181 -15.13 -16.23 -0.69
CA LEU A 181 -16.39 -15.54 -0.38
C LEU A 181 -17.07 -16.13 0.86
N THR A 182 -17.05 -17.46 1.04
CA THR A 182 -17.65 -18.09 2.24
C THR A 182 -16.92 -17.75 3.54
N TYR A 183 -15.64 -17.40 3.46
CA TYR A 183 -14.85 -16.89 4.59
C TYR A 183 -15.01 -15.38 4.82
N GLY A 184 -15.77 -14.70 3.98
CA GLY A 184 -15.94 -13.25 4.05
C GLY A 184 -14.80 -12.46 3.42
N MET A 185 -14.10 -13.04 2.45
CA MET A 185 -13.02 -12.38 1.70
C MET A 185 -13.57 -11.75 0.41
N GLY A 186 -12.96 -10.66 -0.03
CA GLY A 186 -13.28 -10.02 -1.31
C GLY A 186 -14.14 -8.77 -1.18
N ASP A 187 -14.32 -8.21 0.03
CA ASP A 187 -15.00 -6.92 0.23
C ASP A 187 -14.15 -5.73 -0.21
N ALA A 188 -12.81 -5.84 -0.16
CA ALA A 188 -11.93 -4.83 -0.77
C ALA A 188 -11.96 -4.95 -2.29
N VAL A 189 -11.68 -6.14 -2.84
CA VAL A 189 -11.75 -6.43 -4.28
C VAL A 189 -11.68 -7.94 -4.48
N ILE A 190 -12.37 -8.46 -5.48
CA ILE A 190 -12.08 -9.79 -6.05
C ILE A 190 -11.14 -9.55 -7.23
N GLY A 191 -9.86 -9.89 -7.05
CA GLY A 191 -8.79 -9.49 -7.96
C GLY A 191 -7.87 -10.64 -8.33
N LEU A 192 -7.54 -10.79 -9.61
CA LEU A 192 -6.65 -11.86 -10.09
C LEU A 192 -5.40 -11.29 -10.74
N ASN A 193 -4.22 -11.84 -10.44
CA ASN A 193 -3.00 -11.62 -11.20
C ASN A 193 -2.95 -12.65 -12.35
N PRO A 194 -3.07 -12.24 -13.62
CA PRO A 194 -3.10 -13.17 -14.74
C PRO A 194 -1.71 -13.71 -15.09
N VAL A 195 -1.64 -14.97 -15.48
CA VAL A 195 -0.48 -15.58 -16.12
C VAL A 195 -0.36 -15.13 -17.58
N ASP A 196 -1.49 -15.07 -18.29
CA ASP A 196 -1.58 -14.56 -19.67
C ASP A 196 -2.14 -13.12 -19.66
N ASP A 197 -1.27 -12.15 -19.94
CA ASP A 197 -1.57 -10.72 -19.97
C ASP A 197 -2.13 -10.22 -21.32
N SER A 198 -2.51 -11.13 -22.22
CA SER A 198 -3.17 -10.76 -23.47
C SER A 198 -4.56 -10.18 -23.20
N VAL A 199 -5.00 -9.27 -24.09
CA VAL A 199 -6.30 -8.61 -23.95
C VAL A 199 -7.43 -9.62 -23.88
N ASP A 200 -7.41 -10.67 -24.71
CA ASP A 200 -8.49 -11.65 -24.77
C ASP A 200 -8.56 -12.50 -23.49
N SER A 201 -7.41 -12.88 -22.92
CA SER A 201 -7.32 -13.56 -21.61
C SER A 201 -7.88 -12.68 -20.49
N VAL A 202 -7.38 -11.44 -20.39
CA VAL A 202 -7.83 -10.47 -19.39
C VAL A 202 -9.34 -10.22 -19.49
N MET A 203 -9.88 -10.07 -20.70
CA MET A 203 -11.32 -9.93 -20.92
C MET A 203 -12.10 -11.15 -20.42
N ALA A 204 -11.61 -12.37 -20.67
CA ALA A 204 -12.27 -13.59 -20.24
C ALA A 204 -12.31 -13.70 -18.71
N VAL A 205 -11.23 -13.33 -18.01
CA VAL A 205 -11.20 -13.29 -16.54
C VAL A 205 -12.12 -12.20 -16.00
N MET A 206 -12.09 -10.99 -16.58
CA MET A 206 -12.97 -9.88 -16.18
C MET A 206 -14.45 -10.27 -16.27
N GLU A 207 -14.88 -10.87 -17.38
CA GLU A 207 -16.28 -11.29 -17.56
C GLU A 207 -16.69 -12.37 -16.54
N ARG A 208 -15.77 -13.30 -16.19
CA ARG A 208 -16.03 -14.33 -15.18
C ARG A 208 -16.21 -13.73 -13.79
N LEU A 209 -15.29 -12.87 -13.35
CA LEU A 209 -15.39 -12.21 -12.05
C LEU A 209 -16.65 -11.35 -11.98
N HIS A 210 -16.96 -10.62 -13.06
CA HIS A 210 -18.18 -9.83 -13.15
C HIS A 210 -19.44 -10.70 -13.10
N LYS A 211 -19.44 -11.87 -13.76
CA LYS A 211 -20.54 -12.83 -13.70
C LYS A 211 -20.76 -13.34 -12.28
N VAL A 212 -19.71 -13.75 -11.56
CA VAL A 212 -19.82 -14.17 -10.14
C VAL A 212 -20.42 -13.07 -9.28
N LYS A 213 -19.87 -11.85 -9.40
CA LYS A 213 -20.38 -10.68 -8.68
C LYS A 213 -21.87 -10.46 -8.94
N THR A 214 -22.31 -10.59 -10.19
CA THR A 214 -23.70 -10.30 -10.60
C THR A 214 -24.65 -11.43 -10.25
N ASP A 215 -24.29 -12.69 -10.52
CA ASP A 215 -25.14 -13.86 -10.27
C ASP A 215 -25.49 -14.02 -8.78
N TYR A 216 -24.59 -13.58 -7.88
CA TYR A 216 -24.79 -13.64 -6.43
C TYR A 216 -25.04 -12.28 -5.78
N ASP A 217 -25.30 -11.21 -6.55
CA ASP A 217 -25.55 -9.85 -6.05
C ASP A 217 -24.50 -9.38 -5.01
N ILE A 218 -23.22 -9.65 -5.27
CA ILE A 218 -22.13 -9.40 -4.32
C ILE A 218 -21.78 -7.90 -4.30
N PRO A 219 -21.90 -7.20 -3.16
CA PRO A 219 -21.55 -5.79 -3.07
C PRO A 219 -20.03 -5.65 -2.93
N THR A 220 -19.34 -5.65 -4.08
CA THR A 220 -17.89 -5.51 -4.17
C THR A 220 -17.47 -4.92 -5.52
N GLN A 221 -16.17 -4.92 -5.78
CA GLN A 221 -15.53 -4.54 -7.02
C GLN A 221 -14.65 -5.69 -7.54
N THR A 222 -14.49 -5.72 -8.85
CA THR A 222 -13.67 -6.68 -9.60
C THR A 222 -12.46 -5.99 -10.22
N CYS A 223 -11.35 -6.73 -10.34
CA CYS A 223 -10.11 -6.25 -10.96
C CYS A 223 -9.33 -7.41 -11.58
N VAL A 224 -8.60 -7.16 -12.66
CA VAL A 224 -7.58 -8.09 -13.18
C VAL A 224 -6.28 -7.32 -13.29
N LEU A 225 -5.26 -7.76 -12.57
CA LEU A 225 -4.02 -7.03 -12.33
C LEU A 225 -3.01 -7.20 -13.48
N ALA A 226 -3.46 -6.96 -14.70
CA ALA A 226 -2.59 -6.87 -15.87
C ALA A 226 -1.95 -5.47 -15.99
N HIS A 227 -1.09 -5.26 -16.98
CA HIS A 227 -0.63 -3.90 -17.31
C HIS A 227 -1.82 -2.98 -17.66
N VAL A 228 -1.76 -1.71 -17.25
CA VAL A 228 -2.86 -0.74 -17.42
C VAL A 228 -3.31 -0.61 -18.88
N THR A 229 -2.39 -0.68 -19.84
CA THR A 229 -2.73 -0.59 -21.27
C THR A 229 -3.59 -1.75 -21.75
N THR A 230 -3.32 -2.97 -21.26
CA THR A 230 -4.11 -4.16 -21.59
C THR A 230 -5.52 -4.02 -21.02
N GLN A 231 -5.63 -3.61 -19.75
CA GLN A 231 -6.92 -3.37 -19.10
C GLN A 231 -7.72 -2.28 -19.82
N MET A 232 -7.07 -1.17 -20.20
CA MET A 232 -7.72 -0.09 -20.96
C MET A 232 -8.24 -0.57 -22.32
N GLU A 233 -7.48 -1.42 -23.02
CA GLU A 233 -7.92 -1.99 -24.30
C GLU A 233 -9.09 -2.96 -24.11
N ALA A 234 -9.06 -3.81 -23.08
CA ALA A 234 -10.17 -4.69 -22.71
C ALA A 234 -11.45 -3.88 -22.44
N ILE A 235 -11.38 -2.80 -21.66
CA ILE A 235 -12.52 -1.92 -21.38
C ILE A 235 -13.02 -1.23 -22.66
N LYS A 236 -12.12 -0.79 -23.55
CA LYS A 236 -12.51 -0.20 -24.84
C LYS A 236 -13.27 -1.19 -25.72
N ARG A 237 -12.99 -2.49 -25.61
CA ARG A 237 -13.71 -3.59 -26.29
C ARG A 237 -15.00 -4.02 -25.57
N GLY A 238 -15.33 -3.42 -24.44
CA GLY A 238 -16.58 -3.67 -23.71
C GLY A 238 -16.46 -4.63 -22.53
N ALA A 239 -15.24 -4.95 -22.08
CA ALA A 239 -15.05 -5.71 -20.84
C ALA A 239 -15.57 -4.92 -19.64
N LYS A 240 -16.17 -5.65 -18.69
CA LYS A 240 -16.74 -5.07 -17.48
C LYS A 240 -15.76 -5.23 -16.33
N VAL A 241 -15.35 -4.11 -15.75
CA VAL A 241 -14.45 -4.08 -14.59
C VAL A 241 -14.75 -2.85 -13.75
N ASP A 242 -14.54 -2.96 -12.44
CA ASP A 242 -14.80 -1.88 -11.49
C ASP A 242 -13.54 -1.06 -11.19
N LEU A 243 -12.39 -1.71 -11.03
CA LEU A 243 -11.11 -1.07 -10.77
C LEU A 243 -10.13 -1.29 -11.92
N ILE A 244 -9.24 -0.31 -12.13
CA ILE A 244 -8.10 -0.44 -13.03
C ILE A 244 -6.83 -0.46 -12.20
N PHE A 245 -6.06 -1.54 -12.34
CA PHE A 245 -4.83 -1.77 -11.61
C PHE A 245 -3.60 -1.19 -12.32
N GLN A 246 -2.57 -0.81 -11.56
CA GLN A 246 -1.21 -0.64 -12.07
C GLN A 246 -0.16 -0.69 -10.94
N SER A 247 0.97 -1.37 -11.16
CA SER A 247 2.16 -1.19 -10.32
C SER A 247 2.83 0.15 -10.62
N ILE A 248 3.19 0.91 -9.60
CA ILE A 248 3.77 2.26 -9.74
C ILE A 248 5.13 2.36 -9.04
N ALA A 249 5.91 3.37 -9.42
CA ALA A 249 7.21 3.69 -8.84
C ALA A 249 7.30 5.17 -8.42
N GLY A 250 8.25 5.46 -7.53
CA GLY A 250 8.53 6.77 -6.96
C GLY A 250 9.40 7.68 -7.83
N SER A 251 9.70 7.31 -9.08
CA SER A 251 10.39 8.17 -10.06
C SER A 251 9.84 7.96 -11.47
N GLU A 252 10.02 8.96 -12.33
CA GLU A 252 9.69 8.91 -13.77
C GLU A 252 10.44 7.74 -14.42
N LYS A 253 11.75 7.59 -14.18
CA LYS A 253 12.53 6.44 -14.68
C LYS A 253 11.96 5.09 -14.23
N GLY A 254 11.46 4.99 -13.00
CA GLY A 254 10.83 3.77 -12.49
C GLY A 254 9.49 3.47 -13.17
N ASN A 255 8.67 4.51 -13.35
CA ASN A 255 7.40 4.40 -14.06
C ASN A 255 7.61 4.07 -15.55
N GLU A 256 8.63 4.63 -16.20
CA GLU A 256 9.03 4.28 -17.57
C GLU A 256 9.48 2.82 -17.68
N ALA A 257 10.20 2.30 -16.68
CA ALA A 257 10.56 0.88 -16.62
C ALA A 257 9.33 -0.04 -16.51
N PHE A 258 8.26 0.42 -15.85
CA PHE A 258 6.96 -0.22 -15.86
C PHE A 258 6.11 0.07 -17.10
N GLY A 259 6.56 0.93 -18.02
CA GLY A 259 5.82 1.27 -19.25
C GLY A 259 4.68 2.27 -19.06
N ILE A 260 4.71 3.08 -18.00
CA ILE A 260 3.64 4.02 -17.64
C ILE A 260 4.14 5.45 -17.42
N ASN A 261 3.21 6.41 -17.42
CA ASN A 261 3.42 7.79 -16.98
C ASN A 261 2.11 8.36 -16.41
N GLY A 262 2.17 9.53 -15.76
CA GLY A 262 1.02 10.15 -15.11
C GLY A 262 -0.15 10.43 -16.05
N LYS A 263 0.13 10.80 -17.31
CA LYS A 263 -0.91 11.00 -18.33
C LYS A 263 -1.68 9.71 -18.62
N MET A 264 -0.97 8.59 -18.79
CA MET A 264 -1.60 7.29 -19.03
C MET A 264 -2.49 6.86 -17.87
N ILE A 265 -2.05 7.10 -16.62
CA ILE A 265 -2.85 6.79 -15.43
C ILE A 265 -4.10 7.68 -15.35
N GLU A 266 -4.02 8.96 -15.72
CA GLU A 266 -5.21 9.81 -15.81
C GLU A 266 -6.16 9.35 -16.92
N GLU A 267 -5.64 8.95 -18.09
CA GLU A 267 -6.46 8.37 -19.17
C GLU A 267 -7.17 7.09 -18.71
N ALA A 268 -6.48 6.22 -17.96
CA ALA A 268 -7.06 5.02 -17.36
C ALA A 268 -8.17 5.39 -16.37
N ARG A 269 -7.92 6.34 -15.46
CA ARG A 269 -8.91 6.80 -14.47
C ARG A 269 -10.17 7.35 -15.14
N GLN A 270 -10.02 8.18 -16.17
CA GLN A 270 -11.15 8.71 -16.94
C GLN A 270 -11.91 7.61 -17.69
N LEU A 271 -11.20 6.62 -18.22
CA LEU A 271 -11.82 5.46 -18.86
C LEU A 271 -12.64 4.65 -17.83
N GLY A 272 -12.10 4.39 -16.64
CA GLY A 272 -12.80 3.70 -15.55
C GLY A 272 -14.06 4.45 -15.11
N LEU A 273 -13.99 5.77 -14.98
CA LEU A 273 -15.14 6.61 -14.61
C LEU A 273 -16.23 6.69 -15.70
N THR A 274 -15.86 6.57 -16.97
CA THR A 274 -16.81 6.77 -18.09
C THR A 274 -17.31 5.47 -18.71
N ARG A 275 -16.55 4.38 -18.59
CA ARG A 275 -16.85 3.08 -19.21
C ARG A 275 -16.74 1.89 -18.25
N GLY A 276 -16.20 2.07 -17.06
CA GLY A 276 -16.19 1.03 -16.03
C GLY A 276 -17.58 0.80 -15.44
N THR A 277 -17.70 -0.21 -14.57
CA THR A 277 -18.97 -0.57 -13.91
C THR A 277 -19.10 -0.04 -12.48
N ALA A 278 -18.04 0.57 -11.95
CA ALA A 278 -18.01 1.12 -10.60
C ALA A 278 -18.90 2.37 -10.45
N ALA A 279 -19.52 2.54 -9.28
CA ALA A 279 -20.21 3.79 -8.94
C ALA A 279 -19.23 4.98 -8.79
N GLY A 280 -18.01 4.72 -8.31
CA GLY A 280 -16.93 5.70 -8.21
C GLY A 280 -17.07 6.64 -7.00
N PRO A 281 -16.21 7.67 -6.87
CA PRO A 281 -15.26 8.16 -7.87
C PRO A 281 -13.90 7.45 -7.84
N ASN A 282 -13.63 6.61 -6.84
CA ASN A 282 -12.33 5.97 -6.68
C ASN A 282 -12.32 4.67 -7.50
N VAL A 283 -11.65 4.69 -8.66
CA VAL A 283 -11.64 3.57 -9.63
C VAL A 283 -10.24 3.02 -9.93
N MET A 284 -9.21 3.56 -9.27
CA MET A 284 -7.83 3.11 -9.45
C MET A 284 -7.41 2.17 -8.33
N TYR A 285 -6.56 1.21 -8.67
CA TYR A 285 -5.87 0.34 -7.74
C TYR A 285 -4.37 0.38 -8.03
N PHE A 286 -3.54 0.77 -7.06
CA PHE A 286 -2.08 0.75 -7.20
C PHE A 286 -1.39 -0.24 -6.26
N GLU A 287 -0.32 -0.86 -6.76
CA GLU A 287 0.64 -1.60 -5.93
C GLU A 287 2.01 -0.90 -5.94
N THR A 288 2.65 -0.93 -4.78
CA THR A 288 3.96 -0.35 -4.50
C THR A 288 4.84 -1.37 -3.76
N GLY A 289 6.06 -1.00 -3.38
CA GLY A 289 6.92 -1.89 -2.60
C GLY A 289 8.35 -1.38 -2.54
N GLN A 290 8.88 -1.34 -1.31
CA GLN A 290 10.27 -0.99 -1.07
C GLN A 290 11.22 -1.91 -1.86
N GLY A 291 12.07 -1.29 -2.69
CA GLY A 291 13.09 -1.98 -3.48
C GLY A 291 12.86 -1.94 -4.98
N SER A 292 11.64 -1.59 -5.43
CA SER A 292 11.30 -1.55 -6.86
C SER A 292 12.17 -0.58 -7.67
N GLU A 293 12.47 0.60 -7.13
CA GLU A 293 13.32 1.59 -7.81
C GLU A 293 14.80 1.25 -7.73
N LEU A 294 15.24 0.51 -6.71
CA LEU A 294 16.62 -0.01 -6.70
C LEU A 294 16.78 -1.10 -7.76
N SER A 295 15.81 -2.01 -7.85
CA SER A 295 15.77 -3.08 -8.87
C SER A 295 15.80 -2.52 -10.30
N SER A 296 15.11 -1.41 -10.53
CA SER A 296 15.01 -0.75 -11.83
C SER A 296 16.09 0.31 -12.09
N ASP A 297 17.11 0.41 -11.23
CA ASP A 297 18.15 1.46 -11.30
C ASP A 297 17.57 2.90 -11.34
N ALA A 298 16.41 3.10 -10.72
CA ALA A 298 15.60 4.31 -10.79
C ALA A 298 15.53 5.09 -9.47
N HIS A 299 16.25 4.67 -8.44
CA HIS A 299 16.21 5.26 -7.10
C HIS A 299 17.01 6.57 -6.94
N ASN A 300 17.82 6.94 -7.94
CA ASN A 300 18.60 8.20 -7.96
C ASN A 300 19.46 8.45 -6.70
N GLY A 301 20.03 7.40 -6.12
CA GLY A 301 20.80 7.47 -4.88
C GLY A 301 19.99 7.73 -3.61
N ALA A 302 18.65 7.79 -3.70
CA ALA A 302 17.76 7.85 -2.55
C ALA A 302 17.52 6.43 -1.98
N ASP A 303 17.11 6.38 -0.72
CA ASP A 303 16.80 5.14 -0.02
C ASP A 303 15.38 4.63 -0.29
N GLN A 304 15.15 3.35 0.01
CA GLN A 304 13.89 2.67 -0.32
C GLN A 304 12.67 3.30 0.37
N VAL A 305 12.80 3.79 1.60
CA VAL A 305 11.67 4.41 2.34
C VAL A 305 11.27 5.74 1.69
N THR A 306 12.26 6.52 1.25
CA THR A 306 11.99 7.79 0.56
C THR A 306 11.35 7.56 -0.81
N MET A 307 11.80 6.55 -1.57
CA MET A 307 11.20 6.22 -2.87
C MET A 307 9.78 5.68 -2.71
N GLU A 308 9.54 4.82 -1.72
CA GLU A 308 8.21 4.28 -1.44
C GLU A 308 7.21 5.38 -1.02
N ALA A 309 7.66 6.36 -0.23
CA ALA A 309 6.84 7.54 0.08
C ALA A 309 6.43 8.31 -1.19
N ARG A 310 7.30 8.35 -2.21
CA ARG A 310 7.03 9.05 -3.48
C ARG A 310 6.04 8.28 -4.35
N CYS A 311 6.00 6.96 -4.28
CA CYS A 311 4.91 6.16 -4.87
C CYS A 311 3.54 6.63 -4.34
N TYR A 312 3.45 6.86 -3.02
CA TYR A 312 2.22 7.34 -2.40
C TYR A 312 1.88 8.77 -2.81
N GLY A 313 2.89 9.63 -2.94
CA GLY A 313 2.74 10.97 -3.49
C GLY A 313 2.15 10.96 -4.90
N PHE A 314 2.67 10.09 -5.78
CA PHE A 314 2.14 9.87 -7.13
C PHE A 314 0.69 9.33 -7.10
N ALA A 315 0.44 8.28 -6.32
CA ALA A 315 -0.88 7.65 -6.22
C ALA A 315 -1.97 8.63 -5.79
N LYS A 316 -1.67 9.53 -4.84
CA LYS A 316 -2.60 10.51 -4.28
C LYS A 316 -3.30 11.36 -5.35
N ARG A 317 -2.58 11.73 -6.43
CA ARG A 317 -3.10 12.52 -7.56
C ARG A 317 -4.34 11.91 -8.19
N PHE A 318 -4.40 10.58 -8.24
CA PHE A 318 -5.41 9.81 -8.97
C PHE A 318 -6.54 9.27 -8.09
N GLN A 319 -6.53 9.62 -6.79
CA GLN A 319 -7.61 9.29 -5.85
C GLN A 319 -8.02 7.81 -5.91
N PRO A 320 -7.09 6.87 -5.70
CA PRO A 320 -7.37 5.45 -5.83
C PRO A 320 -8.33 4.94 -4.77
N PHE A 321 -8.99 3.83 -5.07
CA PHE A 321 -9.77 3.07 -4.10
C PHE A 321 -8.89 2.17 -3.22
N LEU A 322 -7.79 1.69 -3.79
CA LEU A 322 -6.83 0.82 -3.12
C LEU A 322 -5.40 1.26 -3.45
N VAL A 323 -4.56 1.32 -2.43
CA VAL A 323 -3.09 1.28 -2.58
C VAL A 323 -2.57 0.26 -1.59
N ASN A 324 -1.74 -0.68 -2.02
CA ASN A 324 -0.99 -1.51 -1.08
C ASN A 324 0.49 -1.54 -1.43
N THR A 325 1.32 -1.53 -0.40
CA THR A 325 2.68 -2.03 -0.51
C THR A 325 2.64 -3.56 -0.54
N VAL A 326 3.58 -4.17 -1.24
CA VAL A 326 3.83 -5.61 -1.21
C VAL A 326 5.14 -5.87 -0.47
N VAL A 327 5.05 -6.07 0.84
CA VAL A 327 6.23 -6.10 1.71
C VAL A 327 6.76 -7.52 1.78
N GLY A 328 8.02 -7.73 1.36
CA GLY A 328 8.66 -9.05 1.37
C GLY A 328 8.50 -9.87 0.09
N PHE A 329 7.92 -9.27 -0.97
CA PHE A 329 7.70 -9.96 -2.24
C PHE A 329 8.96 -10.05 -3.12
N ILE A 330 9.77 -8.98 -3.16
CA ILE A 330 10.89 -8.92 -4.12
C ILE A 330 12.02 -9.88 -3.73
N GLY A 331 12.39 -9.92 -2.44
CA GLY A 331 13.42 -10.83 -1.94
C GLY A 331 14.31 -10.27 -0.82
N PRO A 332 15.20 -11.11 -0.27
CA PRO A 332 16.08 -10.78 0.84
C PRO A 332 17.13 -9.71 0.50
N GLU A 333 17.39 -9.46 -0.77
CA GLU A 333 18.29 -8.41 -1.26
C GLU A 333 17.82 -7.02 -0.81
N TYR A 334 16.50 -6.84 -0.68
CA TYR A 334 15.86 -5.57 -0.34
C TYR A 334 15.43 -5.53 1.14
N LEU A 335 14.84 -6.63 1.63
CA LEU A 335 14.45 -6.83 3.03
C LEU A 335 14.83 -8.25 3.49
N TYR A 336 15.90 -8.40 4.25
CA TYR A 336 16.53 -9.72 4.49
C TYR A 336 15.79 -10.62 5.48
N ASP A 337 15.32 -10.06 6.59
CA ASP A 337 14.75 -10.79 7.72
C ASP A 337 13.41 -10.20 8.19
N SER A 338 12.71 -10.96 9.04
CA SER A 338 11.40 -10.54 9.56
C SER A 338 11.42 -9.19 10.28
N LYS A 339 12.52 -8.83 10.95
CA LYS A 339 12.65 -7.50 11.56
C LYS A 339 12.57 -6.38 10.52
N GLN A 340 13.21 -6.56 9.36
CA GLN A 340 13.18 -5.59 8.27
C GLN A 340 11.81 -5.51 7.61
N VAL A 341 11.16 -6.67 7.39
CA VAL A 341 9.79 -6.78 6.86
C VAL A 341 8.79 -6.10 7.78
N ILE A 342 8.79 -6.42 9.07
CA ILE A 342 7.91 -5.80 10.07
C ILE A 342 8.12 -4.27 10.08
N ARG A 343 9.37 -3.82 10.08
CA ARG A 343 9.67 -2.40 10.06
C ARG A 343 9.15 -1.73 8.78
N ALA A 344 9.39 -2.31 7.61
CA ALA A 344 8.95 -1.78 6.33
C ALA A 344 7.42 -1.67 6.25
N GLY A 345 6.69 -2.73 6.62
CA GLY A 345 5.22 -2.69 6.58
C GLY A 345 4.61 -1.63 7.49
N LEU A 346 5.19 -1.40 8.67
CA LEU A 346 4.76 -0.31 9.56
C LEU A 346 5.08 1.08 8.99
N GLU A 347 6.26 1.25 8.38
CA GLU A 347 6.66 2.50 7.73
C GLU A 347 5.72 2.82 6.56
N ASP A 348 5.52 1.85 5.68
CA ASP A 348 4.71 1.96 4.46
C ASP A 348 3.26 2.28 4.79
N HIS A 349 2.66 1.55 5.72
CA HIS A 349 1.30 1.81 6.16
C HIS A 349 1.14 3.23 6.73
N PHE A 350 2.05 3.64 7.62
CA PHE A 350 2.00 4.99 8.19
C PHE A 350 2.17 6.08 7.11
N MET A 351 3.14 5.91 6.22
CA MET A 351 3.39 6.87 5.14
C MET A 351 2.19 6.95 4.19
N GLY A 352 1.60 5.83 3.77
CA GLY A 352 0.42 5.81 2.92
C GLY A 352 -0.80 6.48 3.58
N LYS A 353 -1.04 6.19 4.86
CA LYS A 353 -2.09 6.87 5.66
C LYS A 353 -1.85 8.37 5.74
N LEU A 354 -0.62 8.80 6.02
CA LEU A 354 -0.28 10.22 6.12
C LEU A 354 -0.39 10.94 4.76
N HIS A 355 -0.17 10.26 3.63
CA HIS A 355 -0.50 10.80 2.30
C HIS A 355 -2.01 10.93 2.07
N GLY A 356 -2.82 10.20 2.83
CA GLY A 356 -4.27 10.17 2.74
C GLY A 356 -4.81 9.15 1.77
N LEU A 357 -4.14 8.00 1.67
CA LEU A 357 -4.53 6.88 0.82
C LEU A 357 -5.27 5.79 1.63
N PRO A 358 -6.21 5.07 1.01
CA PRO A 358 -6.81 3.85 1.57
C PRO A 358 -5.75 2.74 1.56
N MET A 359 -4.81 2.83 2.50
CA MET A 359 -3.57 2.05 2.51
C MET A 359 -3.79 0.66 3.09
N GLY A 360 -3.59 -0.35 2.25
CA GLY A 360 -3.46 -1.75 2.64
C GLY A 360 -2.00 -2.19 2.64
N VAL A 361 -1.77 -3.43 3.07
CA VAL A 361 -0.45 -4.07 3.04
C VAL A 361 -0.67 -5.51 2.64
N ASP A 362 0.00 -5.96 1.57
CA ASP A 362 0.22 -7.39 1.37
C ASP A 362 1.39 -7.79 2.28
N VAL A 363 1.06 -8.47 3.38
CA VAL A 363 2.02 -8.92 4.38
C VAL A 363 2.53 -10.28 3.95
N CYS A 364 3.74 -10.30 3.39
CA CYS A 364 4.17 -11.48 2.67
C CYS A 364 5.66 -11.79 2.84
N TYR A 365 6.05 -12.98 2.44
CA TYR A 365 7.44 -13.38 2.35
C TYR A 365 7.64 -14.37 1.22
N THR A 366 8.87 -14.43 0.72
CA THR A 366 9.30 -15.46 -0.21
C THR A 366 10.11 -16.54 0.51
N ASN A 367 10.08 -17.77 -0.01
CA ASN A 367 10.72 -18.94 0.60
C ASN A 367 12.25 -18.82 0.84
N HIS A 368 12.92 -17.84 0.22
CA HIS A 368 14.37 -17.62 0.35
C HIS A 368 14.71 -16.44 1.28
N MET A 369 13.71 -15.78 1.87
CA MET A 369 13.89 -14.81 2.95
C MET A 369 14.02 -15.49 4.30
N LYS A 370 14.65 -14.81 5.26
CA LYS A 370 14.68 -15.27 6.66
C LYS A 370 13.42 -14.80 7.39
N ALA A 371 12.28 -15.31 6.96
CA ALA A 371 10.94 -15.06 7.51
C ALA A 371 10.05 -16.30 7.31
N ASP A 372 9.02 -16.45 8.14
CA ASP A 372 7.99 -17.48 8.01
C ASP A 372 6.58 -16.94 8.30
N GLN A 373 5.55 -17.80 8.22
CA GLN A 373 4.15 -17.39 8.43
C GLN A 373 3.89 -16.76 9.81
N SER A 374 4.65 -17.13 10.84
CA SER A 374 4.51 -16.52 12.17
C SER A 374 4.88 -15.03 12.11
N ASP A 375 5.87 -14.67 11.28
CA ASP A 375 6.25 -13.27 11.10
C ASP A 375 5.17 -12.47 10.34
N VAL A 376 4.47 -13.12 9.40
CA VAL A 376 3.29 -12.55 8.70
C VAL A 376 2.18 -12.25 9.70
N GLU A 377 1.83 -13.22 10.55
CA GLU A 377 0.80 -13.06 11.59
C GLU A 377 1.13 -11.94 12.58
N VAL A 378 2.40 -11.82 12.98
CA VAL A 378 2.89 -10.73 13.84
C VAL A 378 2.69 -9.38 13.16
N LEU A 379 3.14 -9.23 11.91
CA LEU A 379 2.99 -7.95 11.20
C LEU A 379 1.52 -7.62 10.94
N ALA A 380 0.70 -8.57 10.52
CA ALA A 380 -0.72 -8.37 10.28
C ALA A 380 -1.47 -7.95 11.56
N THR A 381 -1.11 -8.52 12.72
CA THR A 381 -1.63 -8.12 14.03
C THR A 381 -1.28 -6.66 14.36
N LEU A 382 -0.01 -6.27 14.17
CA LEU A 382 0.47 -4.91 14.42
C LEU A 382 -0.21 -3.90 13.49
N LEU A 383 -0.38 -4.25 12.21
CA LEU A 383 -1.04 -3.41 11.21
C LEU A 383 -2.55 -3.29 11.44
N THR A 384 -3.20 -4.35 11.93
CA THR A 384 -4.61 -4.28 12.34
C THR A 384 -4.78 -3.31 13.51
N ALA A 385 -3.89 -3.37 14.50
CA ALA A 385 -3.85 -2.41 15.60
C ALA A 385 -3.61 -0.97 15.11
N ALA A 386 -2.78 -0.80 14.07
CA ALA A 386 -2.53 0.49 13.42
C ALA A 386 -3.69 0.99 12.56
N GLY A 387 -4.72 0.17 12.30
CA GLY A 387 -5.87 0.55 11.48
C GLY A 387 -5.62 0.42 9.97
N CYS A 388 -4.85 -0.58 9.54
CA CYS A 388 -4.73 -0.97 8.13
C CYS A 388 -6.09 -1.14 7.47
N ASN A 389 -6.27 -0.60 6.26
CA ASN A 389 -7.56 -0.64 5.57
C ASN A 389 -7.91 -2.06 5.11
N TYR A 390 -6.91 -2.81 4.62
CA TYR A 390 -7.09 -4.16 4.12
C TYR A 390 -5.80 -4.97 4.04
N PHE A 391 -5.97 -6.29 3.97
CA PHE A 391 -4.93 -7.27 3.66
C PHE A 391 -5.30 -8.11 2.43
N MET A 392 -4.43 -9.04 2.08
CA MET A 392 -4.64 -10.08 1.09
C MET A 392 -5.39 -11.28 1.68
N GLY A 393 -6.10 -12.05 0.88
CA GLY A 393 -6.68 -13.33 1.26
C GLY A 393 -6.51 -14.33 0.13
N ILE A 394 -5.78 -15.41 0.42
CA ILE A 394 -5.53 -16.56 -0.48
C ILE A 394 -5.78 -17.86 0.31
N PRO A 395 -6.19 -18.97 -0.33
CA PRO A 395 -6.32 -20.25 0.35
C PRO A 395 -5.02 -20.64 1.07
N ALA A 396 -5.11 -20.89 2.38
CA ALA A 396 -3.96 -21.20 3.26
C ALA A 396 -2.81 -20.17 3.26
N GLY A 397 -2.99 -19.00 2.64
CA GLY A 397 -1.93 -18.01 2.48
C GLY A 397 -0.85 -18.40 1.46
N ASP A 398 -1.06 -19.43 0.64
CA ASP A 398 -0.06 -19.94 -0.31
C ASP A 398 -0.44 -19.58 -1.76
N ASP A 399 0.31 -18.67 -2.37
CA ASP A 399 0.08 -18.31 -3.78
C ASP A 399 0.83 -19.26 -4.71
N ILE A 400 0.07 -20.20 -5.26
CA ILE A 400 0.59 -21.26 -6.14
C ILE A 400 1.18 -20.76 -7.47
N MET A 401 0.90 -19.51 -7.86
CA MET A 401 1.36 -18.92 -9.12
C MET A 401 2.55 -18.00 -8.89
N LEU A 402 2.45 -17.09 -7.92
CA LEU A 402 3.48 -16.12 -7.59
C LEU A 402 4.58 -16.69 -6.67
N ASN A 403 4.39 -17.89 -6.13
CA ASN A 403 5.38 -18.63 -5.31
C ASN A 403 5.84 -17.88 -4.06
N TYR A 404 4.90 -17.25 -3.36
CA TYR A 404 5.12 -16.54 -2.10
C TYR A 404 3.96 -16.80 -1.13
N GLN A 405 4.18 -16.49 0.15
CA GLN A 405 3.17 -16.67 1.19
C GLN A 405 2.67 -15.31 1.68
N THR A 406 1.38 -15.24 1.99
CA THR A 406 0.66 -14.07 2.50
C THR A 406 -0.36 -14.49 3.58
N THR A 407 -1.24 -13.59 3.98
CA THR A 407 -2.34 -13.87 4.91
C THR A 407 -3.39 -14.78 4.29
N GLY A 408 -3.75 -15.85 4.99
CA GLY A 408 -4.81 -16.77 4.61
C GLY A 408 -6.21 -16.26 4.94
N PHE A 409 -7.24 -16.96 4.46
CA PHE A 409 -8.65 -16.63 4.79
C PHE A 409 -8.92 -16.65 6.31
N HIS A 410 -8.37 -17.64 7.02
CA HIS A 410 -8.55 -17.79 8.46
C HIS A 410 -7.83 -16.70 9.26
N ASP A 411 -6.65 -16.28 8.84
CA ASP A 411 -5.86 -15.23 9.49
C ASP A 411 -6.67 -13.93 9.53
N ASN A 412 -7.22 -13.55 8.37
CA ASN A 412 -8.00 -12.33 8.23
C ASN A 412 -9.29 -12.34 9.07
N GLN A 413 -10.00 -13.47 9.13
CA GLN A 413 -11.15 -13.59 10.03
C GLN A 413 -10.71 -13.52 11.50
N SER A 414 -9.61 -14.17 11.85
CA SER A 414 -9.06 -14.16 13.21
C SER A 414 -8.70 -12.73 13.64
N LEU A 415 -8.11 -11.93 12.74
CA LEU A 415 -7.83 -10.50 12.96
C LEU A 415 -9.12 -9.70 13.15
N ARG A 416 -10.17 -9.98 12.38
CA ARG A 416 -11.49 -9.34 12.56
C ARG A 416 -12.05 -9.62 13.96
N GLU A 417 -12.07 -10.88 14.38
CA GLU A 417 -12.61 -11.25 15.70
C GLU A 417 -11.75 -10.70 16.85
N LEU A 418 -10.43 -10.81 16.75
CA LEU A 418 -9.49 -10.34 17.78
C LEU A 418 -9.61 -8.83 18.04
N PHE A 419 -9.84 -8.04 16.99
CA PHE A 419 -9.89 -6.57 17.06
C PHE A 419 -11.30 -5.99 16.95
N GLY A 420 -12.34 -6.84 16.96
CA GLY A 420 -13.74 -6.41 16.79
C GLY A 420 -13.97 -5.64 15.50
N LYS A 421 -13.32 -6.04 14.40
CA LYS A 421 -13.50 -5.47 13.06
C LYS A 421 -14.54 -6.25 12.27
N HIS A 422 -15.03 -5.62 11.23
CA HIS A 422 -16.00 -6.19 10.31
C HIS A 422 -15.57 -6.04 8.85
N PRO A 423 -16.10 -6.86 7.93
CA PRO A 423 -16.08 -6.52 6.52
C PRO A 423 -16.72 -5.15 6.25
N ILE A 424 -16.55 -4.62 5.04
CA ILE A 424 -17.31 -3.46 4.59
C ILE A 424 -18.82 -3.73 4.75
N LYS A 425 -19.56 -2.72 5.20
CA LYS A 425 -20.95 -2.84 5.68
C LYS A 425 -21.84 -3.63 4.73
N GLU A 426 -21.90 -3.22 3.47
CA GLU A 426 -22.76 -3.85 2.46
C GLU A 426 -22.38 -5.32 2.26
N PHE A 427 -21.08 -5.64 2.29
CA PHE A 427 -20.58 -7.00 2.18
C PHE A 427 -20.89 -7.84 3.42
N LYS A 428 -20.81 -7.26 4.62
CA LYS A 428 -21.27 -7.93 5.86
C LYS A 428 -22.75 -8.29 5.76
N GLU A 429 -23.60 -7.35 5.34
CA GLU A 429 -25.03 -7.59 5.16
C GLU A 429 -25.29 -8.72 4.15
N TRP A 430 -24.51 -8.77 3.06
CA TRP A 430 -24.54 -9.87 2.09
C TRP A 430 -24.12 -11.22 2.71
N LEU A 431 -23.04 -11.26 3.48
CA LEU A 431 -22.58 -12.49 4.17
C LEU A 431 -23.62 -13.02 5.16
N VAL A 432 -24.30 -12.12 5.89
CA VAL A 432 -25.37 -12.49 6.81
C VAL A 432 -26.57 -13.04 6.06
N LYS A 433 -26.98 -12.40 4.95
CA LYS A 433 -28.09 -12.87 4.10
C LYS A 433 -27.84 -14.28 3.55
N TYR A 434 -26.62 -14.59 3.11
CA TYR A 434 -26.25 -15.94 2.64
C TYR A 434 -26.02 -16.94 3.78
N GLY A 435 -25.90 -16.43 5.01
CA GLY A 435 -25.67 -17.22 6.21
C GLY A 435 -24.24 -17.72 6.32
N PHE A 436 -23.26 -17.00 5.78
CA PHE A 436 -21.83 -17.26 6.00
C PHE A 436 -21.31 -16.62 7.28
N MET A 437 -21.90 -15.49 7.67
CA MET A 437 -21.53 -14.72 8.85
C MET A 437 -22.75 -14.43 9.73
N THR A 438 -22.56 -14.33 11.04
CA THR A 438 -23.58 -13.87 11.99
C THR A 438 -23.64 -12.35 12.06
N GLU A 439 -24.72 -11.79 12.64
CA GLU A 439 -24.84 -10.34 12.85
C GLU A 439 -23.70 -9.77 13.73
N ASP A 440 -23.17 -10.55 14.66
CA ASP A 440 -22.02 -10.18 15.50
C ASP A 440 -20.66 -10.34 14.79
N GLY A 441 -20.63 -10.75 13.51
CA GLY A 441 -19.42 -10.77 12.67
C GLY A 441 -18.59 -12.05 12.73
N LYS A 442 -19.14 -13.14 13.28
CA LYS A 442 -18.49 -14.45 13.34
C LYS A 442 -18.87 -15.31 12.15
N LEU A 443 -17.96 -16.18 11.72
CA LEU A 443 -18.30 -17.18 10.72
C LEU A 443 -19.29 -18.21 11.28
N THR A 444 -20.15 -18.73 10.40
CA THR A 444 -21.07 -19.82 10.71
C THR A 444 -20.51 -21.17 10.26
N GLU A 445 -21.26 -22.25 10.49
CA GLU A 445 -20.95 -23.59 9.97
C GLU A 445 -20.92 -23.70 8.43
N LYS A 446 -21.47 -22.71 7.70
CA LYS A 446 -21.40 -22.69 6.23
C LYS A 446 -20.10 -22.09 5.68
N ALA A 447 -19.32 -21.41 6.53
CA ALA A 447 -18.07 -20.82 6.09
C ALA A 447 -17.06 -21.93 5.73
N GLY A 448 -16.35 -21.75 4.61
CA GLY A 448 -15.44 -22.74 4.04
C GLY A 448 -16.09 -23.81 3.16
N ASP A 449 -17.42 -23.81 2.99
CA ASP A 449 -18.12 -24.74 2.10
C ASP A 449 -18.63 -24.02 0.82
N PRO A 450 -17.85 -23.99 -0.27
CA PRO A 450 -18.28 -23.36 -1.53
C PRO A 450 -19.43 -24.10 -2.22
N SER A 451 -19.79 -25.33 -1.79
CA SER A 451 -20.90 -26.09 -2.38
C SER A 451 -22.26 -25.40 -2.22
N VAL A 452 -22.37 -24.43 -1.30
CA VAL A 452 -23.57 -23.59 -1.13
C VAL A 452 -23.92 -22.82 -2.40
N PHE A 453 -22.92 -22.47 -3.21
CA PHE A 453 -23.11 -21.75 -4.48
C PHE A 453 -23.40 -22.68 -5.67
N LEU A 454 -23.15 -23.99 -5.54
CA LEU A 454 -23.25 -24.95 -6.64
C LEU A 454 -24.60 -25.68 -6.71
N LYS A 455 -25.57 -25.26 -5.87
CA LYS A 455 -26.87 -25.94 -5.69
C LYS A 455 -27.99 -25.34 -6.54
#